data_AF-A0A161UYI3-F1
#
_entry.id   AF-A0A161UYI3-F1
#
_cell.length_a   1.000
_cell.length_b   1.000
_cell.length_c   1.000
_cell.angle_alpha   90.00
_cell.angle_beta   90.00
_cell.angle_gamma   90.00
#
_symmetry.space_group_name_H-M   'P 1'
#
loop_
_entity.id
_entity.type
_entity.pdbx_description
1 polymer ?
#
loop_
_entity_poly.entity_id
_entity_poly.type
_entity_poly.pdbx_seq_one_letter_code
_entity_poly.pdbx_strand_id
1 'polypeptide(L)'
;MIDYTTEVDSGGYDTIVFEDLTLSDLTITTIEHDDENGTALKISWNAENGHPAGQLQIANMGEHIERFEFADGSVVSEINPTQWNNSRLYLNGTDEGDVINGSAKSDLIRGSGGDDILDARGHSGHKQLLEGAAGNDTYYYGTEAGRVRINHNAEREGWGTDKAIFKDLVLSDFTFSTFVESDHNMDEHDTLLMRWSKNSLSGSIEFYDMGRHIERFEFADGTILSSIEVLGDGRLKLKGSETTANNIVGTEGSDFIEGGTGNDTLNAGGANGNSRQFLSGFLGDDTYIYGKQSGITHITLHGEWAESGTDTVVFEDLSLSDLMASIYELSDGNQALRLSWSMGDESGAIILSDMGAHIERFEFSDGTLLSGIEVLEDGRVMLTGTDADDRISASVNDDVSVGGEGNDTFVFNNTTFGNDVITDFIAGAGSDDAISFSVDVFASLEAVLAAASDNGTDTVILLDGDNSITLNGVLVEELHSDDFQFI
;
A
#
# COMPACT_ATOMS: atom_id res chain seq x y z
N MET A 1 49.31 -17.70 1.83
CA MET A 1 49.62 -16.41 2.44
C MET A 1 50.07 -15.52 1.31
N ILE A 2 49.42 -14.37 1.17
CA ILE A 2 49.89 -13.26 0.35
C ILE A 2 50.76 -12.41 1.29
N ASP A 3 52.04 -12.29 0.97
CA ASP A 3 53.07 -11.67 1.82
C ASP A 3 53.26 -10.20 1.43
N TYR A 4 53.59 -9.34 2.39
CA TYR A 4 53.82 -7.92 2.17
C TYR A 4 54.95 -7.65 1.15
N THR A 5 55.98 -8.49 1.11
CA THR A 5 57.14 -8.33 0.22
C THR A 5 56.86 -8.67 -1.24
N THR A 6 55.73 -9.35 -1.51
CA THR A 6 55.29 -9.69 -2.87
C THR A 6 54.33 -8.67 -3.46
N GLU A 7 53.66 -7.89 -2.62
CA GLU A 7 52.77 -6.80 -3.04
C GLU A 7 53.55 -5.47 -3.04
N VAL A 8 53.99 -5.05 -4.23
CA VAL A 8 54.65 -3.75 -4.41
C VAL A 8 53.66 -2.84 -5.10
N ASP A 9 53.15 -1.85 -4.37
CA ASP A 9 52.30 -0.78 -4.91
C ASP A 9 53.03 -0.11 -6.09
N SER A 10 52.64 -0.51 -7.30
CA SER A 10 53.27 -0.12 -8.56
C SER A 10 52.27 0.56 -9.51
N GLY A 11 51.10 0.93 -8.98
CA GLY A 11 49.98 1.50 -9.73
C GLY A 11 49.17 0.41 -10.44
N GLY A 12 48.09 -0.02 -9.80
CA GLY A 12 47.11 -1.01 -10.25
C GLY A 12 46.02 -1.18 -9.18
N TYR A 13 44.95 -1.92 -9.49
CA TYR A 13 44.00 -2.40 -8.48
C TYR A 13 44.25 -3.91 -8.30
N ASP A 14 44.65 -4.31 -7.10
CA ASP A 14 44.78 -5.70 -6.72
C ASP A 14 43.40 -6.21 -6.26
N THR A 15 42.94 -7.26 -6.93
CA THR A 15 41.60 -7.83 -6.72
C THR A 15 41.69 -9.28 -6.29
N ILE A 16 41.01 -9.61 -5.20
CA ILE A 16 40.79 -10.99 -4.77
C ILE A 16 39.38 -11.40 -5.18
N VAL A 17 39.29 -12.38 -6.08
CA VAL A 17 38.02 -12.92 -6.57
C VAL A 17 37.73 -14.26 -5.92
N PHE A 18 36.60 -14.36 -5.24
CA PHE A 18 36.01 -15.59 -4.73
C PHE A 18 34.93 -16.06 -5.71
N GLU A 19 35.30 -16.91 -6.67
CA GLU A 19 34.39 -17.35 -7.75
C GLU A 19 33.18 -18.16 -7.25
N ASP A 20 33.32 -18.85 -6.12
CA ASP A 20 32.36 -19.83 -5.60
C ASP A 20 32.01 -19.65 -4.10
N LEU A 21 32.50 -18.58 -3.47
CA LEU A 21 32.25 -18.28 -2.06
C LEU A 21 31.64 -16.88 -1.91
N THR A 22 30.70 -16.76 -0.97
CA THR A 22 30.09 -15.49 -0.55
C THR A 22 30.58 -15.11 0.85
N LEU A 23 30.31 -13.87 1.29
CA LEU A 23 30.64 -13.45 2.66
C LEU A 23 30.01 -14.33 3.74
N SER A 24 28.86 -14.96 3.49
CA SER A 24 28.22 -15.87 4.45
C SER A 24 28.96 -17.20 4.61
N ASP A 25 29.76 -17.60 3.62
CA ASP A 25 30.56 -18.83 3.67
C ASP A 25 31.86 -18.65 4.49
N LEU A 26 32.22 -17.39 4.78
CA LEU A 26 33.53 -17.03 5.30
C LEU A 26 33.52 -16.74 6.80
N THR A 27 34.53 -17.29 7.47
CA THR A 27 34.96 -16.86 8.79
C THR A 27 36.16 -15.93 8.64
N ILE A 28 35.95 -14.66 8.96
CA ILE A 28 36.98 -13.61 8.86
C ILE A 28 37.47 -13.21 10.25
N THR A 29 38.78 -13.35 10.47
CA THR A 29 39.48 -13.04 11.73
C THR A 29 40.87 -12.45 11.43
N THR A 30 41.67 -12.20 12.46
CA THR A 30 43.09 -11.86 12.31
C THR A 30 43.99 -13.00 12.79
N ILE A 31 45.25 -12.97 12.36
CA ILE A 31 46.32 -13.82 12.89
C ILE A 31 47.61 -13.00 12.98
N GLU A 32 48.29 -13.07 14.12
CA GLU A 32 49.58 -12.42 14.33
C GLU A 32 50.70 -13.29 13.76
N HIS A 33 51.61 -12.68 13.01
CA HIS A 33 52.89 -13.28 12.60
C HIS A 33 54.05 -12.58 13.28
N ASP A 34 55.07 -13.35 13.66
CA ASP A 34 56.27 -12.83 14.33
C ASP A 34 57.28 -12.19 13.35
N ASP A 35 56.93 -12.05 12.07
CA ASP A 35 57.77 -11.55 10.97
C ASP A 35 57.30 -10.17 10.45
N GLU A 36 57.83 -9.73 9.29
CA GLU A 36 57.49 -8.43 8.69
C GLU A 36 56.03 -8.34 8.20
N ASN A 37 55.27 -9.44 8.21
CA ASN A 37 53.88 -9.49 7.76
C ASN A 37 52.85 -9.03 8.82
N GLY A 38 53.30 -8.80 10.06
CA GLY A 38 52.49 -8.23 11.15
C GLY A 38 51.18 -8.98 11.41
N THR A 39 50.12 -8.22 11.70
CA THR A 39 48.75 -8.74 11.82
C THR A 39 48.17 -9.00 10.42
N ALA A 40 47.92 -10.25 10.08
CA ALA A 40 47.34 -10.66 8.81
C ALA A 40 45.81 -10.84 8.89
N LEU A 41 45.11 -10.45 7.82
CA LEU A 41 43.70 -10.80 7.61
C LEU A 41 43.63 -12.30 7.30
N LYS A 42 42.85 -13.03 8.11
CA LYS A 42 42.63 -14.46 7.94
C LYS A 42 41.19 -14.71 7.52
N ILE A 43 41.02 -15.26 6.33
CA ILE A 43 39.75 -15.68 5.76
C ILE A 43 39.74 -17.22 5.73
N SER A 44 38.71 -17.86 6.23
CA SER A 44 38.62 -19.33 6.28
C SER A 44 37.20 -19.78 5.97
N TRP A 45 37.05 -20.94 5.34
CA TRP A 45 35.75 -21.52 4.99
C TRP A 45 35.73 -23.01 5.28
N ASN A 46 34.54 -23.52 5.59
CA ASN A 46 34.33 -24.93 5.89
C ASN A 46 34.04 -25.73 4.62
N ALA A 47 34.05 -27.06 4.75
CA ALA A 47 33.66 -27.92 3.66
C ALA A 47 32.13 -27.95 3.57
N GLU A 48 31.56 -27.18 2.64
CA GLU A 48 30.12 -27.09 2.39
C GLU A 48 29.85 -27.05 0.88
N ASN A 49 28.65 -27.47 0.46
CA ASN A 49 28.19 -27.47 -0.94
C ASN A 49 29.13 -28.13 -1.98
N GLY A 50 30.02 -29.02 -1.55
CA GLY A 50 30.97 -29.72 -2.43
C GLY A 50 32.35 -29.06 -2.53
N HIS A 51 32.57 -27.92 -1.86
CA HIS A 51 33.86 -27.25 -1.78
C HIS A 51 34.68 -27.81 -0.59
N PRO A 52 35.99 -28.04 -0.75
CA PRO A 52 36.85 -28.41 0.37
C PRO A 52 37.07 -27.21 1.29
N ALA A 53 37.19 -27.47 2.59
CA ALA A 53 37.59 -26.45 3.56
C ALA A 53 38.94 -25.83 3.19
N GLY A 54 39.11 -24.53 3.43
CA GLY A 54 40.32 -23.82 3.10
C GLY A 54 40.51 -22.53 3.89
N GLN A 55 41.65 -21.88 3.65
CA GLN A 55 41.97 -20.60 4.24
C GLN A 55 42.86 -19.76 3.32
N LEU A 56 42.67 -18.45 3.39
CA LEU A 56 43.50 -17.42 2.80
C LEU A 56 44.01 -16.49 3.92
N GLN A 57 45.28 -16.12 3.85
CA GLN A 57 45.89 -15.16 4.77
C GLN A 57 46.55 -14.07 3.95
N ILE A 58 46.29 -12.82 4.29
CA ILE A 58 46.78 -11.64 3.58
C ILE A 58 47.50 -10.77 4.61
N ALA A 59 48.78 -10.50 4.38
CA ALA A 59 49.62 -9.70 5.28
C ALA A 59 49.05 -8.28 5.49
N ASN A 60 49.46 -7.62 6.59
CA ASN A 60 49.10 -6.23 6.91
C ASN A 60 47.60 -5.93 6.74
N MET A 61 46.73 -6.79 7.26
CA MET A 61 45.27 -6.64 7.18
C MET A 61 44.69 -6.50 5.76
N GLY A 62 45.46 -6.78 4.70
CA GLY A 62 45.03 -6.54 3.32
C GLY A 62 45.09 -5.08 2.87
N GLU A 63 45.93 -4.23 3.48
CA GLU A 63 46.09 -2.80 3.14
C GLU A 63 46.44 -2.53 1.65
N HIS A 64 46.94 -3.55 0.94
CA HIS A 64 47.28 -3.48 -0.50
C HIS A 64 46.32 -4.28 -1.38
N ILE A 65 45.12 -4.58 -0.89
CA ILE A 65 44.06 -5.17 -1.71
C ILE A 65 42.97 -4.12 -1.83
N GLU A 66 42.78 -3.58 -3.03
CA GLU A 66 41.78 -2.54 -3.27
C GLU A 66 40.39 -3.11 -3.53
N ARG A 67 40.27 -4.41 -3.83
CA ARG A 67 38.97 -5.01 -4.15
C ARG A 67 38.86 -6.48 -3.77
N PHE A 68 37.73 -6.84 -3.18
CA PHE A 68 37.28 -8.21 -2.98
C PHE A 68 35.97 -8.41 -3.72
N GLU A 69 35.90 -9.43 -4.56
CA GLU A 69 34.71 -9.78 -5.33
C GLU A 69 34.22 -11.18 -4.91
N PHE A 70 32.92 -11.34 -4.73
CA PHE A 70 32.30 -12.58 -4.23
C PHE A 70 31.31 -13.19 -5.23
N ALA A 71 31.03 -14.48 -5.05
CA ALA A 71 30.19 -15.25 -5.97
C ALA A 71 28.73 -14.77 -6.08
N ASP A 72 28.22 -14.06 -5.07
CA ASP A 72 26.89 -13.44 -5.08
C ASP A 72 26.87 -12.03 -5.68
N GLY A 73 27.98 -11.62 -6.30
CA GLY A 73 28.17 -10.30 -6.86
C GLY A 73 28.58 -9.24 -5.83
N SER A 74 28.79 -9.61 -4.56
CA SER A 74 29.23 -8.63 -3.57
C SER A 74 30.61 -8.08 -3.91
N VAL A 75 30.81 -6.77 -3.73
CA VAL A 75 32.08 -6.08 -3.95
C VAL A 75 32.39 -5.21 -2.73
N VAL A 76 33.60 -5.31 -2.20
CA VAL A 76 34.09 -4.43 -1.12
C VAL A 76 35.53 -4.03 -1.35
N SER A 77 35.88 -2.82 -0.97
CA SER A 77 37.26 -2.31 -0.92
C SER A 77 37.99 -2.67 0.37
N GLU A 78 37.28 -2.82 1.49
CA GLU A 78 37.89 -3.13 2.79
C GLU A 78 37.09 -4.17 3.56
N ILE A 79 37.81 -5.08 4.23
CA ILE A 79 37.27 -6.03 5.20
C ILE A 79 38.06 -5.95 6.50
N ASN A 80 37.44 -5.47 7.58
CA ASN A 80 38.13 -5.27 8.85
C ASN A 80 37.38 -5.90 10.05
N PRO A 81 37.82 -7.07 10.55
CA PRO A 81 37.20 -7.75 11.70
C PRO A 81 37.61 -7.18 13.08
N THR A 82 38.46 -6.15 13.13
CA THR A 82 39.03 -5.63 14.39
C THR A 82 38.69 -4.18 14.70
N GLN A 83 38.04 -3.48 13.77
CA GLN A 83 37.73 -2.06 13.92
C GLN A 83 36.88 -1.77 15.16
N TRP A 84 36.07 -2.74 15.61
CA TRP A 84 35.17 -2.59 16.74
C TRP A 84 35.36 -3.70 17.79
N ASN A 85 35.33 -3.31 19.07
CA ASN A 85 35.47 -4.23 20.20
C ASN A 85 34.24 -5.14 20.45
N ASN A 86 33.18 -5.01 19.65
CA ASN A 86 31.95 -5.80 19.72
C ASN A 86 31.92 -6.94 18.68
N SER A 87 33.07 -7.29 18.10
CA SER A 87 33.20 -8.35 17.08
C SER A 87 32.42 -8.09 15.78
N ARG A 88 32.08 -6.83 15.50
CA ARG A 88 31.47 -6.41 14.23
C ARG A 88 32.49 -6.50 13.09
N LEU A 89 32.10 -7.05 11.96
CA LEU A 89 32.88 -7.00 10.73
C LEU A 89 32.61 -5.69 10.00
N TYR A 90 33.65 -4.92 9.69
CA TYR A 90 33.52 -3.74 8.84
C TYR A 90 33.70 -4.15 7.38
N LEU A 91 32.74 -3.76 6.55
CA LEU A 91 32.71 -3.97 5.10
C LEU A 91 32.53 -2.60 4.45
N ASN A 92 33.50 -2.18 3.65
CA ASN A 92 33.46 -0.90 2.94
C ASN A 92 33.39 -1.16 1.43
N GLY A 93 32.45 -0.56 0.73
CA GLY A 93 32.37 -0.53 -0.72
C GLY A 93 33.45 0.36 -1.33
N THR A 94 33.45 0.40 -2.65
CA THR A 94 34.27 1.24 -3.51
C THR A 94 33.62 2.61 -3.72
N ASP A 95 34.17 3.46 -4.58
CA ASP A 95 33.51 4.72 -4.99
C ASP A 95 32.61 4.50 -6.24
N GLU A 96 32.38 3.25 -6.64
CA GLU A 96 31.47 2.84 -7.71
C GLU A 96 30.21 2.19 -7.12
N GLY A 97 29.13 2.08 -7.90
CA GLY A 97 27.92 1.40 -7.44
C GLY A 97 28.16 -0.10 -7.22
N ASP A 98 28.11 -0.52 -5.97
CA ASP A 98 28.40 -1.85 -5.50
C ASP A 98 27.15 -2.62 -5.07
N VAL A 99 27.23 -3.95 -5.13
CA VAL A 99 26.32 -4.82 -4.37
C VAL A 99 27.09 -5.26 -3.14
N ILE A 100 26.50 -5.19 -1.95
CA ILE A 100 27.12 -5.66 -0.72
C ILE A 100 26.11 -6.48 0.09
N ASN A 101 26.31 -7.80 0.14
CA ASN A 101 25.54 -8.70 0.97
C ASN A 101 26.25 -8.93 2.31
N GLY A 102 25.55 -8.70 3.42
CA GLY A 102 26.06 -8.94 4.76
C GLY A 102 26.48 -10.39 5.02
N SER A 103 27.39 -10.56 5.97
CA SER A 103 27.86 -11.85 6.47
C SER A 103 26.91 -12.41 7.54
N ALA A 104 27.24 -13.62 8.03
CA ALA A 104 26.52 -14.21 9.17
C ALA A 104 26.81 -13.53 10.54
N LYS A 105 27.77 -12.59 10.58
CA LYS A 105 28.11 -11.80 11.76
C LYS A 105 27.33 -10.49 11.77
N SER A 106 27.35 -9.80 12.90
CA SER A 106 27.03 -8.38 12.89
C SER A 106 28.08 -7.63 12.08
N ASP A 107 27.65 -6.83 11.11
CA ASP A 107 28.44 -6.10 10.14
C ASP A 107 28.12 -4.60 10.22
N LEU A 108 29.12 -3.76 9.98
CA LEU A 108 28.92 -2.38 9.53
C LEU A 108 29.21 -2.41 8.04
N ILE A 109 28.17 -2.24 7.25
CA ILE A 109 28.24 -2.24 5.79
C ILE A 109 28.15 -0.80 5.33
N ARG A 110 29.17 -0.33 4.63
CA ARG A 110 29.22 1.01 4.07
C ARG A 110 29.37 0.93 2.55
N GLY A 111 28.49 1.60 1.79
CA GLY A 111 28.55 1.70 0.34
C GLY A 111 29.72 2.59 -0.13
N SER A 112 29.85 3.76 0.52
CA SER A 112 30.82 4.82 0.22
C SER A 112 30.33 5.80 -0.83
N GLY A 113 30.61 5.56 -2.11
CA GLY A 113 30.18 6.45 -3.17
C GLY A 113 29.66 5.64 -4.35
N GLY A 114 28.74 6.21 -5.14
CA GLY A 114 28.06 5.47 -6.19
C GLY A 114 26.69 4.99 -5.74
N ASP A 115 25.92 4.42 -6.67
CA ASP A 115 24.56 3.95 -6.39
C ASP A 115 24.63 2.49 -5.90
N ASP A 116 24.61 2.29 -4.59
CA ASP A 116 24.89 1.01 -3.94
C ASP A 116 23.64 0.19 -3.64
N ILE A 117 23.81 -1.13 -3.54
CA ILE A 117 22.79 -2.08 -3.08
C ILE A 117 23.30 -2.79 -1.83
N LEU A 118 22.75 -2.44 -0.67
CA LEU A 118 23.13 -2.98 0.62
C LEU A 118 22.05 -3.94 1.14
N ASP A 119 22.36 -5.25 1.17
CA ASP A 119 21.49 -6.27 1.77
C ASP A 119 22.03 -6.69 3.13
N ALA A 120 21.27 -6.42 4.19
CA ALA A 120 21.64 -6.76 5.56
C ALA A 120 21.94 -8.26 5.76
N ARG A 121 21.22 -9.13 5.03
CA ARG A 121 21.21 -10.60 5.17
C ARG A 121 21.01 -11.08 6.62
N GLY A 122 20.90 -12.40 6.77
CA GLY A 122 20.75 -13.01 8.09
C GLY A 122 22.05 -13.00 8.88
N HIS A 123 21.99 -12.49 10.12
CA HIS A 123 23.15 -12.38 11.01
C HIS A 123 22.84 -12.87 12.42
N SER A 124 23.91 -13.00 13.21
CA SER A 124 23.84 -13.30 14.63
C SER A 124 24.49 -12.21 15.48
N GLY A 125 23.92 -11.95 16.65
CA GLY A 125 24.48 -11.02 17.64
C GLY A 125 23.81 -9.65 17.67
N HIS A 126 24.59 -8.60 17.47
CA HIS A 126 24.16 -7.20 17.46
C HIS A 126 23.41 -6.86 16.16
N LYS A 127 22.74 -5.69 16.10
CA LYS A 127 22.07 -5.23 14.87
C LYS A 127 23.07 -4.98 13.73
N GLN A 128 22.72 -5.23 12.48
CA GLN A 128 23.49 -4.70 11.33
C GLN A 128 23.42 -3.18 11.34
N LEU A 129 24.50 -2.55 10.87
CA LEU A 129 24.52 -1.13 10.55
C LEU A 129 24.75 -1.01 9.04
N LEU A 130 23.87 -0.29 8.36
CA LEU A 130 24.01 0.01 6.93
C LEU A 130 24.21 1.50 6.74
N GLU A 131 25.14 1.86 5.86
CA GLU A 131 25.50 3.22 5.47
C GLU A 131 25.72 3.30 3.95
N GLY A 132 24.74 3.72 3.16
CA GLY A 132 24.89 3.92 1.70
C GLY A 132 25.95 4.97 1.41
N ALA A 133 25.76 6.15 2.01
CA ALA A 133 26.55 7.35 1.89
C ALA A 133 26.22 8.15 0.63
N ALA A 134 27.10 8.26 -0.37
CA ALA A 134 26.88 9.21 -1.47
C ALA A 134 26.48 8.50 -2.77
N GLY A 135 25.23 8.65 -3.19
CA GLY A 135 24.68 8.12 -4.43
C GLY A 135 23.22 7.74 -4.22
N ASN A 136 22.57 7.11 -5.20
CA ASN A 136 21.20 6.63 -5.03
C ASN A 136 21.22 5.21 -4.49
N ASP A 137 21.16 5.08 -3.17
CA ASP A 137 21.42 3.83 -2.48
C ASP A 137 20.14 3.01 -2.24
N THR A 138 20.30 1.69 -2.24
CA THR A 138 19.22 0.71 -2.07
C THR A 138 19.47 -0.16 -0.86
N TYR A 139 18.64 -0.03 0.16
CA TYR A 139 18.66 -0.86 1.36
C TYR A 139 17.66 -2.01 1.25
N TYR A 140 18.15 -3.25 1.15
CA TYR A 140 17.31 -4.44 1.17
C TYR A 140 17.12 -4.97 2.60
N TYR A 141 15.86 -5.22 2.94
CA TYR A 141 15.47 -5.79 4.21
C TYR A 141 14.43 -6.89 4.03
N GLY A 142 14.57 -8.00 4.76
CA GLY A 142 13.64 -9.12 4.74
C GLY A 142 13.59 -9.82 6.09
N THR A 143 12.70 -10.81 6.23
CA THR A 143 12.51 -11.52 7.51
C THR A 143 13.78 -12.21 8.04
N GLU A 144 14.72 -12.52 7.16
CA GLU A 144 16.02 -13.09 7.52
C GLU A 144 16.94 -12.09 8.24
N ALA A 145 16.79 -10.79 7.99
CA ALA A 145 17.74 -9.76 8.39
C ALA A 145 17.71 -9.43 9.90
N GLY A 146 16.70 -9.89 10.63
CA GLY A 146 16.60 -9.69 12.07
C GLY A 146 16.58 -8.22 12.46
N ARG A 147 17.64 -7.74 13.14
CA ARG A 147 17.75 -6.33 13.59
C ARG A 147 18.72 -5.56 12.72
N VAL A 148 18.27 -4.46 12.12
CA VAL A 148 19.05 -3.60 11.22
C VAL A 148 18.87 -2.14 11.63
N ARG A 149 19.89 -1.33 11.37
CA ARG A 149 19.79 0.12 11.48
C ARG A 149 20.50 0.81 10.32
N ILE A 150 19.80 1.77 9.74
CA ILE A 150 20.32 2.79 8.86
C ILE A 150 20.63 4.00 9.74
N ASN A 151 21.92 4.27 9.93
CA ASN A 151 22.40 5.16 11.00
C ASN A 151 22.65 6.61 10.52
N HIS A 152 23.18 7.47 11.37
CA HIS A 152 23.37 8.91 11.07
C HIS A 152 24.44 9.22 10.00
N ASN A 153 25.27 8.24 9.65
CA ASN A 153 26.23 8.36 8.54
C ASN A 153 25.69 7.79 7.24
N ALA A 154 24.50 7.17 7.28
CA ALA A 154 23.95 6.48 6.14
C ALA A 154 23.55 7.46 5.05
N GLU A 155 22.72 8.45 5.36
CA GLU A 155 22.20 9.38 4.36
C GLU A 155 22.15 10.82 4.86
N ARG A 156 22.25 11.77 3.91
CA ARG A 156 22.22 13.22 4.16
C ARG A 156 21.57 13.99 3.03
N GLU A 157 21.12 15.20 3.33
CA GLU A 157 20.59 16.12 2.33
C GLU A 157 21.58 16.33 1.17
N GLY A 158 21.12 16.00 -0.04
CA GLY A 158 21.88 16.16 -1.28
C GLY A 158 22.87 15.03 -1.60
N TRP A 159 22.81 13.90 -0.88
CA TRP A 159 23.65 12.73 -1.17
C TRP A 159 23.03 11.75 -2.15
N GLY A 160 21.72 11.80 -2.41
CA GLY A 160 21.09 10.80 -3.25
C GLY A 160 19.59 10.93 -3.36
N THR A 161 19.00 9.91 -3.97
CA THR A 161 17.59 9.55 -3.88
C THR A 161 17.55 8.08 -3.50
N ASP A 162 17.33 7.84 -2.22
CA ASP A 162 17.63 6.58 -1.56
C ASP A 162 16.34 5.81 -1.31
N LYS A 163 16.45 4.48 -1.29
CA LYS A 163 15.29 3.61 -1.14
C LYS A 163 15.51 2.46 -0.19
N ALA A 164 14.47 2.13 0.56
CA ALA A 164 14.37 0.93 1.37
C ALA A 164 13.37 -0.04 0.74
N ILE A 165 13.81 -1.27 0.46
CA ILE A 165 12.99 -2.32 -0.13
C ILE A 165 12.79 -3.45 0.87
N PHE A 166 11.52 -3.68 1.22
CA PHE A 166 11.05 -4.75 2.07
C PHE A 166 10.65 -5.96 1.21
N LYS A 167 11.54 -6.96 1.13
CA LYS A 167 11.44 -8.08 0.17
C LYS A 167 10.21 -8.97 0.37
N ASP A 168 9.83 -9.19 1.63
CA ASP A 168 8.82 -10.16 2.04
C ASP A 168 7.91 -9.65 3.16
N LEU A 169 7.91 -8.34 3.41
CA LEU A 169 7.14 -7.67 4.45
C LEU A 169 6.21 -6.60 3.83
N VAL A 170 5.00 -6.51 4.35
CA VAL A 170 3.99 -5.49 4.01
C VAL A 170 3.80 -4.53 5.19
N LEU A 171 3.14 -3.39 5.00
CA LEU A 171 2.94 -2.39 6.07
C LEU A 171 2.27 -3.00 7.32
N SER A 172 1.26 -3.86 7.14
CA SER A 172 0.55 -4.51 8.23
C SER A 172 1.37 -5.54 9.02
N ASP A 173 2.56 -5.94 8.53
CA ASP A 173 3.49 -6.77 9.29
C ASP A 173 4.20 -5.96 10.41
N PHE A 174 4.18 -4.63 10.32
CA PHE A 174 4.92 -3.72 11.19
C PHE A 174 4.07 -3.05 12.26
N THR A 175 4.74 -2.74 13.37
CA THR A 175 4.35 -1.75 14.38
C THR A 175 5.38 -0.63 14.38
N PHE A 176 4.92 0.60 14.59
CA PHE A 176 5.74 1.80 14.40
C PHE A 176 5.85 2.57 15.71
N SER A 177 7.01 3.16 15.94
CA SER A 177 7.28 4.04 17.08
C SER A 177 8.45 4.96 16.77
N THR A 178 8.63 5.99 17.59
CA THR A 178 9.79 6.88 17.52
C THR A 178 10.55 6.85 18.84
N PHE A 179 11.85 7.14 18.79
CA PHE A 179 12.63 7.40 19.99
C PHE A 179 13.76 8.40 19.68
N VAL A 180 14.02 9.31 20.63
CA VAL A 180 15.17 10.21 20.57
C VAL A 180 16.42 9.45 20.97
N GLU A 181 17.48 9.62 20.20
CA GLU A 181 18.79 9.12 20.60
C GLU A 181 19.51 10.09 21.53
N SER A 182 19.88 9.58 22.71
CA SER A 182 20.64 10.36 23.70
C SER A 182 22.14 10.33 23.41
N ASP A 183 22.55 10.67 22.19
CA ASP A 183 23.95 10.99 21.95
C ASP A 183 24.19 12.48 22.27
N HIS A 184 24.89 12.74 23.39
CA HIS A 184 24.99 14.05 24.04
C HIS A 184 25.73 15.13 23.23
N ASN A 185 26.07 14.84 21.97
CA ASN A 185 26.84 15.70 21.07
C ASN A 185 26.19 15.86 19.68
N MET A 186 24.99 15.33 19.44
CA MET A 186 24.27 15.52 18.19
C MET A 186 23.00 16.34 18.42
N ASP A 187 22.50 16.98 17.37
CA ASP A 187 21.15 17.52 17.38
C ASP A 187 20.16 16.39 17.70
N GLU A 188 19.15 16.68 18.52
CA GLU A 188 18.16 15.68 18.95
C GLU A 188 17.27 15.33 17.75
N HIS A 189 17.57 14.22 17.09
CA HIS A 189 16.77 13.65 16.00
C HIS A 189 16.00 12.43 16.49
N ASP A 190 14.73 12.32 16.07
CA ASP A 190 13.90 11.15 16.32
C ASP A 190 14.27 10.02 15.33
N THR A 191 14.43 8.80 15.82
CA THR A 191 14.64 7.60 14.99
C THR A 191 13.29 6.92 14.72
N LEU A 192 13.00 6.59 13.46
CA LEU A 192 11.84 5.77 13.09
C LEU A 192 12.16 4.32 13.38
N LEU A 193 11.34 3.68 14.23
CA LEU A 193 11.46 2.29 14.60
C LEU A 193 10.28 1.49 14.06
N MET A 194 10.57 0.57 13.14
CA MET A 194 9.62 -0.39 12.60
C MET A 194 9.94 -1.77 13.17
N ARG A 195 9.00 -2.39 13.89
CA ARG A 195 9.14 -3.75 14.45
C ARG A 195 8.11 -4.66 13.83
N TRP A 196 8.50 -5.86 13.42
CA TRP A 196 7.59 -6.82 12.81
C TRP A 196 7.62 -8.17 13.50
N SER A 197 6.52 -8.92 13.33
CA SER A 197 6.38 -10.29 13.79
C SER A 197 5.57 -11.09 12.77
N LYS A 198 6.22 -12.03 12.08
CA LYS A 198 5.62 -12.81 10.98
C LYS A 198 6.09 -14.25 11.06
N ASN A 199 5.16 -15.22 10.96
CA ASN A 199 5.49 -16.66 10.95
C ASN A 199 6.40 -17.13 12.12
N SER A 200 6.19 -16.62 13.33
CA SER A 200 7.03 -16.86 14.53
C SER A 200 8.44 -16.26 14.49
N LEU A 201 8.79 -15.54 13.43
CA LEU A 201 9.99 -14.70 13.36
C LEU A 201 9.64 -13.28 13.79
N SER A 202 10.66 -12.54 14.22
CA SER A 202 10.52 -11.12 14.54
C SER A 202 11.81 -10.39 14.24
N GLY A 203 11.69 -9.10 13.96
CA GLY A 203 12.82 -8.25 13.64
C GLY A 203 12.47 -6.78 13.82
N SER A 204 13.46 -5.94 13.53
CA SER A 204 13.26 -4.49 13.50
C SER A 204 14.22 -3.82 12.56
N ILE A 205 13.76 -2.74 11.94
CA ILE A 205 14.60 -1.78 11.23
C ILE A 205 14.44 -0.39 11.87
N GLU A 206 15.56 0.31 11.98
CA GLU A 206 15.67 1.66 12.54
C GLU A 206 16.20 2.60 11.46
N PHE A 207 15.50 3.71 11.22
CA PHE A 207 15.93 4.79 10.32
C PHE A 207 16.22 6.05 11.12
N TYR A 208 17.45 6.55 11.03
CA TYR A 208 17.83 7.81 11.65
C TYR A 208 17.04 9.00 11.06
N ASP A 209 16.83 10.05 11.86
CA ASP A 209 16.10 11.28 11.50
C ASP A 209 14.76 11.01 10.80
N MET A 210 13.96 10.12 11.40
CA MET A 210 12.66 9.65 10.88
C MET A 210 12.70 9.05 9.46
N GLY A 211 13.89 8.68 8.96
CA GLY A 211 14.06 8.26 7.56
C GLY A 211 13.85 9.41 6.56
N ARG A 212 14.07 10.66 6.97
CA ARG A 212 13.89 11.87 6.13
C ARG A 212 14.69 11.86 4.83
N HIS A 213 15.77 11.10 4.78
CA HIS A 213 16.65 10.93 3.62
C HIS A 213 16.46 9.56 2.95
N ILE A 214 15.28 8.95 3.12
CA ILE A 214 14.85 7.80 2.33
C ILE A 214 13.64 8.28 1.55
N GLU A 215 13.84 8.56 0.26
CA GLU A 215 12.80 9.08 -0.62
C GLU A 215 11.79 8.01 -1.05
N ARG A 216 12.09 6.73 -0.83
CA ARG A 216 11.20 5.65 -1.23
C ARG A 216 11.25 4.42 -0.30
N PHE A 217 10.10 4.04 0.23
CA PHE A 217 9.86 2.78 0.92
C PHE A 217 9.01 1.88 0.02
N GLU A 218 9.51 0.69 -0.34
CA GLU A 218 8.83 -0.28 -1.19
C GLU A 218 8.51 -1.55 -0.42
N PHE A 219 7.24 -1.93 -0.36
CA PHE A 219 6.75 -3.12 0.36
C PHE A 219 6.39 -4.27 -0.59
N ALA A 220 6.32 -5.47 -0.03
CA ALA A 220 6.16 -6.71 -0.79
C ALA A 220 4.80 -6.83 -1.53
N ASP A 221 3.78 -6.07 -1.12
CA ASP A 221 2.47 -6.00 -1.78
C ASP A 221 2.42 -4.95 -2.91
N GLY A 222 3.56 -4.29 -3.19
CA GLY A 222 3.64 -3.20 -4.14
C GLY A 222 3.33 -1.84 -3.55
N THR A 223 3.09 -1.73 -2.23
CA THR A 223 2.93 -0.43 -1.59
C THR A 223 4.22 0.38 -1.71
N ILE A 224 4.10 1.63 -2.18
CA ILE A 224 5.23 2.55 -2.33
C ILE A 224 4.90 3.84 -1.59
N LEU A 225 5.77 4.23 -0.65
CA LEU A 225 5.65 5.47 0.11
C LEU A 225 6.88 6.35 -0.07
N SER A 226 6.67 7.67 -0.14
CA SER A 226 7.74 8.67 -0.05
C SER A 226 8.10 9.02 1.39
N SER A 227 7.17 8.81 2.34
CA SER A 227 7.43 9.04 3.76
C SER A 227 6.47 8.27 4.66
N ILE A 228 6.98 7.96 5.87
CA ILE A 228 6.23 7.35 6.98
C ILE A 228 6.46 8.23 8.21
N GLU A 229 5.41 8.90 8.67
CA GLU A 229 5.45 9.73 9.87
C GLU A 229 4.60 9.10 10.98
N VAL A 230 5.13 9.04 12.20
CA VAL A 230 4.39 8.60 13.38
C VAL A 230 3.95 9.83 14.16
N LEU A 231 2.65 10.07 14.20
CA LEU A 231 2.06 11.23 14.86
C LEU A 231 2.09 11.08 16.38
N GLY A 232 1.98 12.20 17.10
CA GLY A 232 2.04 12.22 18.58
C GLY A 232 0.93 11.45 19.29
N ASP A 233 -0.13 11.05 18.58
CA ASP A 233 -1.19 10.18 19.08
C ASP A 233 -1.04 8.70 18.66
N GLY A 234 0.08 8.35 18.02
CA GLY A 234 0.44 6.99 17.60
C GLY A 234 -0.12 6.58 16.24
N ARG A 235 -0.86 7.45 15.54
CA ARG A 235 -1.33 7.20 14.17
C ARG A 235 -0.21 7.38 13.16
N LEU A 236 -0.35 6.73 12.00
CA LEU A 236 0.58 6.93 10.91
C LEU A 236 0.06 7.98 9.95
N LYS A 237 1.01 8.71 9.37
CA LYS A 237 0.81 9.46 8.14
C LYS A 237 1.69 8.84 7.07
N LEU A 238 1.05 8.22 6.10
CA LEU A 238 1.65 7.50 4.97
C LEU A 238 1.45 8.35 3.73
N LYS A 239 2.54 8.67 3.02
CA LYS A 239 2.45 9.46 1.78
C LYS A 239 3.01 8.69 0.61
N GLY A 240 2.29 8.66 -0.51
CA GLY A 240 2.76 8.19 -1.80
C GLY A 240 3.74 9.16 -2.45
N SER A 241 4.01 8.94 -3.72
CA SER A 241 4.97 9.70 -4.51
C SER A 241 4.30 10.93 -5.14
N GLU A 242 5.00 12.04 -5.12
CA GLU A 242 4.59 13.29 -5.77
C GLU A 242 4.90 13.31 -7.29
N THR A 243 5.13 12.14 -7.91
CA THR A 243 5.54 12.08 -9.33
C THR A 243 4.93 10.93 -10.15
N THR A 244 4.27 9.96 -9.51
CA THR A 244 3.79 8.73 -10.16
C THR A 244 2.62 8.14 -9.39
N ALA A 245 1.71 7.48 -10.10
CA ALA A 245 0.67 6.64 -9.52
C ALA A 245 1.20 5.66 -8.46
N ASN A 246 0.47 5.53 -7.37
CA ASN A 246 0.77 4.72 -6.21
C ASN A 246 -0.29 3.65 -5.99
N ASN A 247 0.13 2.51 -5.46
CA ASN A 247 -0.75 1.58 -4.79
C ASN A 247 -0.41 1.68 -3.31
N ILE A 248 -1.36 2.00 -2.44
CA ILE A 248 -1.11 2.14 -1.00
C ILE A 248 -2.14 1.34 -0.22
N VAL A 249 -1.65 0.41 0.60
CA VAL A 249 -2.48 -0.34 1.55
C VAL A 249 -2.13 0.10 2.97
N GLY A 250 -3.11 0.66 3.68
CA GLY A 250 -2.98 1.08 5.08
C GLY A 250 -2.71 -0.10 6.05
N THR A 251 -2.42 0.25 7.30
CA THR A 251 -2.31 -0.71 8.40
C THR A 251 -3.69 -1.03 9.00
N GLU A 252 -3.74 -1.93 9.99
CA GLU A 252 -4.97 -2.15 10.77
C GLU A 252 -5.29 -1.01 11.77
N GLY A 253 -4.30 -0.15 12.03
CA GLY A 253 -4.41 1.01 12.91
C GLY A 253 -5.02 2.20 12.18
N SER A 254 -5.35 3.28 12.90
CA SER A 254 -5.84 4.50 12.26
C SER A 254 -4.71 5.22 11.52
N ASP A 255 -4.86 5.39 10.22
CA ASP A 255 -3.87 6.00 9.35
C ASP A 255 -4.43 7.24 8.63
N PHE A 256 -3.53 8.16 8.30
CA PHE A 256 -3.71 9.15 7.26
C PHE A 256 -2.94 8.68 6.03
N ILE A 257 -3.64 8.48 4.92
CA ILE A 257 -3.07 7.99 3.67
C ILE A 257 -3.22 9.10 2.63
N GLU A 258 -2.10 9.56 2.11
CA GLU A 258 -1.99 10.59 1.09
C GLU A 258 -1.44 9.95 -0.19
N GLY A 259 -2.19 9.94 -1.29
CA GLY A 259 -1.78 9.40 -2.59
C GLY A 259 -0.66 10.21 -3.21
N GLY A 260 -0.92 11.49 -3.48
CA GLY A 260 0.08 12.44 -3.98
C GLY A 260 -0.27 12.91 -5.38
N THR A 261 0.53 12.53 -6.39
CA THR A 261 0.18 12.87 -7.77
C THR A 261 0.19 11.64 -8.66
N GLY A 262 -0.76 11.59 -9.59
CA GLY A 262 -0.98 10.45 -10.46
C GLY A 262 -2.26 9.73 -10.06
N ASN A 263 -2.63 8.73 -10.84
CA ASN A 263 -3.86 7.99 -10.62
C ASN A 263 -3.61 6.90 -9.57
N ASP A 264 -3.86 7.22 -8.31
CA ASP A 264 -3.51 6.41 -7.16
C ASP A 264 -4.60 5.38 -6.84
N THR A 265 -4.20 4.23 -6.28
CA THR A 265 -5.11 3.24 -5.70
C THR A 265 -4.87 3.20 -4.20
N LEU A 266 -5.85 3.67 -3.44
CA LEU A 266 -5.79 3.80 -1.98
C LEU A 266 -6.72 2.78 -1.33
N ASN A 267 -6.14 1.78 -0.68
CA ASN A 267 -6.85 0.85 0.19
C ASN A 267 -6.59 1.23 1.65
N ALA A 268 -7.66 1.42 2.40
CA ALA A 268 -7.60 1.85 3.80
C ALA A 268 -6.92 0.82 4.73
N GLY A 269 -6.70 -0.41 4.25
CA GLY A 269 -6.21 -1.52 5.05
C GLY A 269 -7.30 -2.13 5.91
N GLY A 270 -6.89 -2.94 6.89
CA GLY A 270 -7.82 -3.50 7.87
C GLY A 270 -8.29 -2.48 8.90
N ALA A 271 -9.27 -2.86 9.71
CA ALA A 271 -9.69 -2.10 10.89
C ALA A 271 -9.61 -2.95 12.15
N ASN A 272 -9.02 -2.38 13.21
CA ASN A 272 -8.98 -2.97 14.53
C ASN A 272 -9.78 -2.12 15.53
N GLY A 273 -10.88 -2.67 16.03
CA GLY A 273 -11.72 -2.03 17.03
C GLY A 273 -12.38 -0.75 16.51
N ASN A 274 -11.96 0.40 17.02
CA ASN A 274 -12.50 1.72 16.65
C ASN A 274 -11.55 2.51 15.73
N SER A 275 -10.63 1.83 15.03
CA SER A 275 -9.74 2.53 14.11
C SER A 275 -10.54 3.25 13.02
N ARG A 276 -9.97 4.37 12.55
CA ARG A 276 -10.54 5.20 11.50
C ARG A 276 -9.45 5.58 10.53
N GLN A 277 -9.71 5.33 9.26
CA GLN A 277 -8.81 5.65 8.17
C GLN A 277 -9.19 6.99 7.55
N PHE A 278 -8.20 7.79 7.17
CA PHE A 278 -8.36 9.09 6.52
C PHE A 278 -7.59 9.07 5.21
N LEU A 279 -8.29 9.01 4.09
CA LEU A 279 -7.68 8.86 2.76
C LEU A 279 -7.81 10.16 1.98
N SER A 280 -6.83 10.43 1.13
CA SER A 280 -6.75 11.62 0.29
C SER A 280 -5.91 11.30 -0.95
N GLY A 281 -6.54 11.27 -2.12
CA GLY A 281 -5.93 10.95 -3.42
C GLY A 281 -5.01 12.06 -3.91
N PHE A 282 -5.50 13.30 -3.85
CA PHE A 282 -4.88 14.55 -4.31
C PHE A 282 -5.05 14.81 -5.81
N LEU A 283 -4.01 14.68 -6.64
CA LEU A 283 -4.12 15.02 -8.07
C LEU A 283 -4.04 13.76 -8.92
N GLY A 284 -5.04 13.54 -9.77
CA GLY A 284 -5.11 12.37 -10.63
C GLY A 284 -6.50 11.75 -10.56
N ASP A 285 -6.75 10.74 -11.40
CA ASP A 285 -7.98 9.95 -11.30
C ASP A 285 -7.75 8.84 -10.27
N ASP A 286 -8.18 9.07 -9.04
CA ASP A 286 -7.86 8.20 -7.91
C ASP A 286 -8.93 7.13 -7.67
N THR A 287 -8.49 5.99 -7.14
CA THR A 287 -9.34 4.83 -6.84
C THR A 287 -9.26 4.48 -5.38
N TYR A 288 -10.39 4.60 -4.69
CA TYR A 288 -10.57 4.29 -3.28
C TYR A 288 -11.18 2.92 -3.10
N ILE A 289 -10.43 1.99 -2.52
CA ILE A 289 -10.88 0.63 -2.28
C ILE A 289 -11.48 0.52 -0.88
N TYR A 290 -12.74 0.09 -0.80
CA TYR A 290 -13.47 -0.08 0.45
C TYR A 290 -14.17 -1.44 0.53
N GLY A 291 -14.10 -2.08 1.69
CA GLY A 291 -14.82 -3.33 1.95
C GLY A 291 -15.16 -3.50 3.43
N LYS A 292 -15.71 -4.66 3.81
CA LYS A 292 -16.14 -4.94 5.19
C LYS A 292 -14.99 -4.87 6.20
N GLN A 293 -13.77 -5.13 5.76
CA GLN A 293 -12.58 -5.07 6.63
C GLN A 293 -12.01 -3.66 6.82
N SER A 294 -12.44 -2.68 6.02
CA SER A 294 -11.93 -1.30 6.06
C SER A 294 -12.48 -0.47 7.24
N GLY A 295 -13.46 -0.99 7.99
CA GLY A 295 -14.05 -0.34 9.15
C GLY A 295 -14.66 1.03 8.82
N ILE A 296 -14.25 2.07 9.56
CA ILE A 296 -14.65 3.45 9.27
C ILE A 296 -13.55 4.12 8.45
N THR A 297 -13.88 4.50 7.22
CA THR A 297 -12.98 5.19 6.28
C THR A 297 -13.56 6.56 5.94
N HIS A 298 -12.71 7.59 5.96
CA HIS A 298 -13.08 8.97 5.65
C HIS A 298 -12.24 9.47 4.47
N ILE A 299 -12.86 9.69 3.31
CA ILE A 299 -12.26 10.42 2.19
C ILE A 299 -12.39 11.91 2.49
N THR A 300 -11.25 12.58 2.66
CA THR A 300 -11.22 13.92 3.25
C THR A 300 -11.30 15.03 2.20
N LEU A 301 -11.82 16.18 2.63
CA LEU A 301 -11.86 17.44 1.84
C LEU A 301 -10.48 17.98 1.46
N HIS A 302 -9.40 17.48 2.07
CA HIS A 302 -8.04 17.89 1.73
C HIS A 302 -7.47 17.08 0.56
N GLY A 303 -8.09 15.94 0.25
CA GLY A 303 -7.66 15.02 -0.80
C GLY A 303 -8.38 15.24 -2.11
N GLU A 304 -9.65 15.60 -2.08
CA GLU A 304 -10.44 15.79 -3.30
C GLU A 304 -10.99 17.21 -3.39
N TRP A 305 -10.84 17.83 -4.56
CA TRP A 305 -11.37 19.16 -4.85
C TRP A 305 -11.71 19.28 -6.33
N ALA A 306 -12.50 20.29 -6.68
CA ALA A 306 -12.87 20.52 -8.08
C ALA A 306 -11.64 20.56 -9.01
N GLU A 307 -11.64 19.72 -10.05
CA GLU A 307 -10.55 19.55 -11.02
C GLU A 307 -9.32 18.76 -10.51
N SER A 308 -9.42 17.98 -9.41
CA SER A 308 -8.38 17.01 -9.00
C SER A 308 -8.22 15.85 -9.98
N GLY A 309 -9.33 15.34 -10.49
CA GLY A 309 -9.39 14.24 -11.44
C GLY A 309 -10.82 13.69 -11.56
N THR A 310 -10.94 12.44 -11.99
CA THR A 310 -12.18 11.65 -11.97
C THR A 310 -12.02 10.49 -11.00
N ASP A 311 -12.62 10.61 -9.83
CA ASP A 311 -12.34 9.74 -8.70
C ASP A 311 -13.39 8.64 -8.54
N THR A 312 -12.92 7.47 -8.14
CA THR A 312 -13.72 6.25 -8.07
C THR A 312 -13.69 5.64 -6.68
N VAL A 313 -14.85 5.31 -6.12
CA VAL A 313 -14.96 4.42 -4.96
C VAL A 313 -15.35 3.02 -5.44
N VAL A 314 -14.53 2.03 -5.11
CA VAL A 314 -14.80 0.61 -5.41
C VAL A 314 -15.14 -0.12 -4.13
N PHE A 315 -16.33 -0.70 -4.08
CA PHE A 315 -16.80 -1.58 -3.02
C PHE A 315 -16.51 -3.05 -3.37
N GLU A 316 -15.46 -3.63 -2.79
CA GLU A 316 -14.98 -4.97 -3.19
C GLU A 316 -15.93 -6.10 -2.81
N ASP A 317 -16.66 -5.95 -1.70
CA ASP A 317 -17.50 -7.01 -1.12
C ASP A 317 -18.86 -6.53 -0.59
N LEU A 318 -19.28 -5.33 -0.99
CA LEU A 318 -20.55 -4.70 -0.62
C LEU A 318 -21.34 -4.33 -1.88
N SER A 319 -22.65 -4.55 -1.85
CA SER A 319 -23.59 -3.98 -2.82
C SER A 319 -24.35 -2.80 -2.22
N LEU A 320 -25.10 -2.07 -3.05
CA LEU A 320 -25.92 -0.96 -2.58
C LEU A 320 -26.98 -1.41 -1.55
N SER A 321 -27.51 -2.62 -1.70
CA SER A 321 -28.46 -3.22 -0.75
C SER A 321 -27.87 -3.51 0.63
N ASP A 322 -26.55 -3.58 0.76
CA ASP A 322 -25.87 -3.73 2.05
C ASP A 322 -25.72 -2.38 2.78
N LEU A 323 -25.97 -1.27 2.09
CA LEU A 323 -25.64 0.08 2.53
C LEU A 323 -26.88 0.90 2.86
N MET A 324 -26.68 1.82 3.80
CA MET A 324 -27.63 2.87 4.16
C MET A 324 -26.93 4.21 3.99
N ALA A 325 -27.43 5.03 3.06
CA ALA A 325 -26.95 6.38 2.84
C ALA A 325 -27.55 7.34 3.88
N SER A 326 -26.75 8.29 4.35
CA SER A 326 -27.14 9.28 5.35
C SER A 326 -26.25 10.51 5.26
N ILE A 327 -26.78 11.66 5.73
CA ILE A 327 -25.97 12.85 5.96
C ILE A 327 -25.20 12.69 7.26
N TYR A 328 -23.89 12.94 7.22
CA TYR A 328 -23.01 12.94 8.39
C TYR A 328 -22.46 14.34 8.65
N GLU A 329 -22.71 14.85 9.85
CA GLU A 329 -22.17 16.13 10.31
C GLU A 329 -20.73 15.95 10.82
N LEU A 330 -19.78 16.56 10.13
CA LEU A 330 -18.38 16.61 10.51
C LEU A 330 -18.17 17.57 11.70
N SER A 331 -17.06 17.40 12.41
CA SER A 331 -16.75 18.19 13.62
C SER A 331 -16.52 19.67 13.36
N ASP A 332 -16.20 20.04 12.12
CA ASP A 332 -16.05 21.42 11.65
C ASP A 332 -17.38 22.07 11.21
N GLY A 333 -18.49 21.31 11.23
CA GLY A 333 -19.82 21.75 10.83
C GLY A 333 -20.11 21.59 9.34
N ASN A 334 -19.21 20.98 8.56
CA ASN A 334 -19.48 20.59 7.18
C ASN A 334 -20.25 19.26 7.14
N GLN A 335 -20.90 18.99 6.01
CA GLN A 335 -21.65 17.75 5.78
C GLN A 335 -20.87 16.78 4.88
N ALA A 336 -21.11 15.50 5.09
CA ALA A 336 -20.53 14.41 4.34
C ALA A 336 -21.61 13.38 3.98
N LEU A 337 -21.45 12.73 2.83
CA LEU A 337 -22.23 11.55 2.47
C LEU A 337 -21.65 10.37 3.25
N ARG A 338 -22.49 9.69 4.01
CA ARG A 338 -22.11 8.49 4.76
C ARG A 338 -22.87 7.29 4.24
N LEU A 339 -22.14 6.32 3.70
CA LEU A 339 -22.64 5.02 3.32
C LEU A 339 -22.21 4.02 4.39
N SER A 340 -23.18 3.43 5.09
CA SER A 340 -22.90 2.55 6.22
C SER A 340 -23.60 1.21 6.11
N TRP A 341 -22.96 0.18 6.65
CA TRP A 341 -23.49 -1.18 6.65
C TRP A 341 -23.44 -1.77 8.06
N SER A 342 -24.31 -2.75 8.32
CA SER A 342 -24.33 -3.51 9.56
C SER A 342 -24.76 -4.95 9.25
N MET A 343 -23.88 -5.91 9.52
CA MET A 343 -24.11 -7.34 9.28
C MET A 343 -23.74 -8.15 10.52
N GLY A 344 -24.75 -8.62 11.25
CA GLY A 344 -24.53 -9.32 12.51
C GLY A 344 -23.89 -8.39 13.56
N ASP A 345 -22.71 -8.77 14.06
CA ASP A 345 -21.95 -8.01 15.05
C ASP A 345 -20.92 -7.05 14.42
N GLU A 346 -20.80 -7.05 13.09
CA GLU A 346 -19.86 -6.21 12.33
C GLU A 346 -20.58 -5.02 11.70
N SER A 347 -19.88 -3.90 11.61
CA SER A 347 -20.38 -2.68 10.98
C SER A 347 -19.23 -1.82 10.49
N GLY A 348 -19.52 -0.98 9.51
CA GLY A 348 -18.56 -0.04 8.93
C GLY A 348 -19.24 1.13 8.27
N ALA A 349 -18.45 2.12 7.89
CA ALA A 349 -18.93 3.20 7.03
C ALA A 349 -17.79 3.79 6.19
N ILE A 350 -18.11 4.16 4.97
CA ILE A 350 -17.34 5.14 4.22
C ILE A 350 -18.02 6.51 4.36
N ILE A 351 -17.22 7.53 4.64
CA ILE A 351 -17.62 8.91 4.83
C ILE A 351 -16.92 9.73 3.76
N LEU A 352 -17.68 10.41 2.92
CA LEU A 352 -17.22 11.18 1.78
C LEU A 352 -17.51 12.64 2.06
N SER A 353 -16.45 13.44 2.28
CA SER A 353 -16.64 14.86 2.55
C SER A 353 -17.32 15.60 1.39
N ASP A 354 -17.84 16.80 1.68
CA ASP A 354 -18.60 17.63 0.73
C ASP A 354 -19.73 16.87 0.03
N MET A 355 -20.43 16.03 0.80
CA MET A 355 -21.51 15.19 0.30
C MET A 355 -21.11 14.23 -0.84
N GLY A 356 -19.81 13.95 -1.02
CA GLY A 356 -19.33 13.11 -2.12
C GLY A 356 -19.24 13.83 -3.47
N ALA A 357 -19.27 15.17 -3.50
CA ALA A 357 -19.27 15.97 -4.72
C ALA A 357 -17.97 15.88 -5.58
N HIS A 358 -16.97 15.15 -5.11
CA HIS A 358 -15.69 14.91 -5.78
C HIS A 358 -15.43 13.41 -5.96
N ILE A 359 -16.50 12.62 -6.06
CA ILE A 359 -16.44 11.22 -6.43
C ILE A 359 -17.39 11.06 -7.62
N GLU A 360 -16.83 10.86 -8.80
CA GLU A 360 -17.56 10.78 -10.07
C GLU A 360 -18.04 9.36 -10.37
N ARG A 361 -17.58 8.36 -9.61
CA ARG A 361 -17.88 6.96 -9.89
C ARG A 361 -17.94 6.09 -8.63
N PHE A 362 -18.98 5.28 -8.52
CA PHE A 362 -19.16 4.27 -7.47
C PHE A 362 -19.34 2.90 -8.12
N GLU A 363 -18.46 1.96 -7.81
CA GLU A 363 -18.51 0.58 -8.32
C GLU A 363 -18.84 -0.39 -7.19
N PHE A 364 -19.90 -1.19 -7.36
CA PHE A 364 -20.36 -2.14 -6.35
C PHE A 364 -20.00 -3.58 -6.71
N SER A 365 -19.91 -4.44 -5.69
CA SER A 365 -19.52 -5.86 -5.87
C SER A 365 -20.50 -6.69 -6.71
N ASP A 366 -21.75 -6.23 -6.87
CA ASP A 366 -22.76 -6.85 -7.72
C ASP A 366 -22.72 -6.36 -9.18
N GLY A 367 -21.78 -5.47 -9.50
CA GLY A 367 -21.62 -4.85 -10.82
C GLY A 367 -22.45 -3.59 -11.02
N THR A 368 -23.19 -3.11 -10.00
CA THR A 368 -23.84 -1.80 -10.07
C THR A 368 -22.80 -0.70 -10.22
N LEU A 369 -23.05 0.22 -11.15
CA LEU A 369 -22.22 1.39 -11.43
C LEU A 369 -23.08 2.64 -11.28
N LEU A 370 -22.61 3.63 -10.53
CA LEU A 370 -23.30 4.91 -10.36
C LEU A 370 -22.31 6.06 -10.57
N SER A 371 -22.78 7.16 -11.15
CA SER A 371 -22.06 8.43 -11.22
C SER A 371 -22.35 9.35 -10.02
N GLY A 372 -23.41 9.05 -9.25
CA GLY A 372 -23.80 9.88 -8.12
C GLY A 372 -24.73 9.19 -7.14
N ILE A 373 -24.59 9.56 -5.87
CA ILE A 373 -25.46 9.17 -4.75
C ILE A 373 -25.77 10.42 -3.95
N GLU A 374 -27.05 10.78 -3.80
CA GLU A 374 -27.47 11.97 -3.04
C GLU A 374 -28.59 11.61 -2.05
N VAL A 375 -28.51 12.13 -0.82
CA VAL A 375 -29.60 12.01 0.16
C VAL A 375 -30.53 13.21 0.03
N LEU A 376 -31.78 12.96 -0.36
CA LEU A 376 -32.79 13.99 -0.60
C LEU A 376 -33.41 14.52 0.70
N GLU A 377 -34.02 15.71 0.63
CA GLU A 377 -34.67 16.35 1.79
C GLU A 377 -35.82 15.52 2.39
N ASP A 378 -36.47 14.67 1.59
CA ASP A 378 -37.54 13.78 2.03
C ASP A 378 -37.04 12.44 2.61
N GLY A 379 -35.72 12.24 2.65
CA GLY A 379 -35.06 11.07 3.21
C GLY A 379 -34.81 9.94 2.21
N ARG A 380 -35.25 10.07 0.94
CA ARG A 380 -34.91 9.12 -0.13
C ARG A 380 -33.49 9.30 -0.62
N VAL A 381 -32.96 8.31 -1.32
CA VAL A 381 -31.64 8.37 -1.94
C VAL A 381 -31.79 8.47 -3.45
N MET A 382 -31.25 9.52 -4.05
CA MET A 382 -31.10 9.63 -5.50
C MET A 382 -29.87 8.83 -5.93
N LEU A 383 -30.06 7.94 -6.91
CA LEU A 383 -29.04 7.12 -7.53
C LEU A 383 -28.98 7.49 -9.01
N THR A 384 -27.83 7.98 -9.45
CA THR A 384 -27.62 8.40 -10.84
C THR A 384 -26.68 7.41 -11.52
N GLY A 385 -27.13 6.78 -12.60
CA GLY A 385 -26.28 6.02 -13.51
C GLY A 385 -25.30 6.91 -14.27
N THR A 386 -24.60 6.33 -15.21
CA THR A 386 -23.62 6.95 -16.10
C THR A 386 -24.28 7.33 -17.44
N ASP A 387 -23.48 7.74 -18.43
CA ASP A 387 -23.97 7.96 -19.81
C ASP A 387 -23.88 6.68 -20.66
N ALA A 388 -23.62 5.52 -20.05
CA ALA A 388 -23.45 4.23 -20.70
C ALA A 388 -24.53 3.24 -20.24
N ASP A 389 -24.69 2.13 -20.95
CA ASP A 389 -25.65 1.07 -20.57
C ASP A 389 -25.38 0.56 -19.14
N ASP A 390 -26.21 0.97 -18.19
CA ASP A 390 -26.03 0.66 -16.78
C ASP A 390 -26.91 -0.47 -16.30
N ARG A 391 -26.45 -1.13 -15.23
CA ARG A 391 -27.25 -2.08 -14.48
C ARG A 391 -27.35 -1.60 -13.04
N ILE A 392 -28.51 -1.05 -12.69
CA ILE A 392 -28.73 -0.39 -11.40
C ILE A 392 -29.52 -1.32 -10.49
N SER A 393 -28.86 -1.87 -9.46
CA SER A 393 -29.53 -2.49 -8.32
C SER A 393 -29.60 -1.48 -7.17
N ALA A 394 -30.78 -0.95 -6.90
CA ALA A 394 -31.01 0.03 -5.85
C ALA A 394 -30.82 -0.58 -4.44
N SER A 395 -30.94 0.26 -3.40
CA SER A 395 -30.86 -0.17 -2.01
C SER A 395 -32.17 -0.88 -1.60
N VAL A 396 -32.30 -1.19 -0.31
CA VAL A 396 -33.55 -1.74 0.26
C VAL A 396 -34.50 -0.66 0.78
N ASN A 397 -34.12 0.62 0.63
CA ASN A 397 -34.88 1.78 1.07
C ASN A 397 -35.59 2.43 -0.11
N ASP A 398 -36.52 3.36 0.17
CA ASP A 398 -37.17 4.15 -0.86
C ASP A 398 -36.13 5.00 -1.63
N ASP A 399 -35.88 4.64 -2.89
CA ASP A 399 -34.87 5.26 -3.74
C ASP A 399 -35.49 6.03 -4.92
N VAL A 400 -34.72 6.93 -5.50
CA VAL A 400 -35.03 7.60 -6.76
C VAL A 400 -33.89 7.28 -7.72
N SER A 401 -34.17 6.61 -8.82
CA SER A 401 -33.16 6.23 -9.80
C SER A 401 -33.30 7.03 -11.09
N VAL A 402 -32.15 7.42 -11.63
CA VAL A 402 -31.95 8.03 -12.95
C VAL A 402 -30.99 7.10 -13.69
N GLY A 403 -31.41 6.56 -14.83
CA GLY A 403 -30.56 5.71 -15.67
C GLY A 403 -29.43 6.52 -16.30
N GLY A 404 -29.79 7.65 -16.92
CA GLY A 404 -28.86 8.47 -17.67
C GLY A 404 -29.07 8.34 -19.18
N GLU A 405 -27.98 8.39 -19.95
CA GLU A 405 -27.99 8.00 -21.36
C GLU A 405 -27.65 6.52 -21.48
N GLY A 406 -28.07 5.87 -22.56
CA GLY A 406 -27.76 4.46 -22.80
C GLY A 406 -28.99 3.59 -22.61
N ASN A 407 -28.75 2.27 -22.58
CA ASN A 407 -29.78 1.25 -22.46
C ASN A 407 -29.75 0.65 -21.06
N ASP A 408 -30.50 1.23 -20.13
CA ASP A 408 -30.32 0.96 -18.71
C ASP A 408 -31.21 -0.18 -18.22
N THR A 409 -30.71 -0.96 -17.26
CA THR A 409 -31.45 -2.04 -16.62
C THR A 409 -31.60 -1.79 -15.12
N PHE A 410 -32.83 -1.53 -14.66
CA PHE A 410 -33.17 -1.41 -13.25
C PHE A 410 -33.52 -2.78 -12.66
N VAL A 411 -32.88 -3.16 -11.56
CA VAL A 411 -32.87 -4.55 -11.07
C VAL A 411 -33.61 -4.68 -9.74
N PHE A 412 -34.60 -5.57 -9.71
CA PHE A 412 -35.40 -5.90 -8.53
C PHE A 412 -35.30 -7.41 -8.24
N ASN A 413 -34.30 -7.80 -7.47
CA ASN A 413 -33.99 -9.22 -7.18
C ASN A 413 -34.58 -9.74 -5.86
N ASN A 414 -35.13 -8.87 -5.02
CA ASN A 414 -35.70 -9.22 -3.72
C ASN A 414 -37.11 -8.62 -3.60
N THR A 415 -37.90 -9.08 -2.62
CA THR A 415 -39.26 -8.58 -2.37
C THR A 415 -39.28 -7.46 -1.32
N THR A 416 -38.14 -6.84 -1.04
CA THR A 416 -37.95 -5.82 0.00
C THR A 416 -37.06 -4.71 -0.56
N PHE A 417 -37.64 -3.90 -1.43
CA PHE A 417 -36.98 -2.79 -2.11
C PHE A 417 -37.59 -1.44 -1.75
N GLY A 418 -38.73 -1.40 -1.06
CA GLY A 418 -39.37 -0.14 -0.69
C GLY A 418 -40.16 0.49 -1.85
N ASN A 419 -40.32 1.80 -1.80
CA ASN A 419 -41.14 2.58 -2.73
C ASN A 419 -40.25 3.41 -3.65
N ASP A 420 -39.82 2.78 -4.73
CA ASP A 420 -38.84 3.33 -5.64
C ASP A 420 -39.47 4.14 -6.76
N VAL A 421 -38.72 5.12 -7.25
CA VAL A 421 -39.12 5.96 -8.39
C VAL A 421 -38.03 5.91 -9.45
N ILE A 422 -38.37 5.50 -10.66
CA ILE A 422 -37.49 5.62 -11.84
C ILE A 422 -37.97 6.84 -12.63
N THR A 423 -37.06 7.80 -12.86
CA THR A 423 -37.46 9.13 -13.31
C THR A 423 -37.38 9.36 -14.82
N ASP A 424 -36.58 8.57 -15.53
CA ASP A 424 -36.24 8.73 -16.94
C ASP A 424 -36.46 7.46 -17.78
N PHE A 425 -37.14 6.45 -17.22
CA PHE A 425 -37.43 5.18 -17.90
C PHE A 425 -38.09 5.40 -19.27
N ILE A 426 -37.44 4.97 -20.34
CA ILE A 426 -37.93 5.04 -21.71
C ILE A 426 -38.64 3.72 -22.04
N ALA A 427 -39.98 3.70 -21.92
CA ALA A 427 -40.78 2.52 -22.26
C ALA A 427 -41.09 2.39 -23.76
N GLY A 428 -41.41 1.16 -24.20
CA GLY A 428 -42.02 0.87 -25.49
C GLY A 428 -41.31 -0.22 -26.30
N ALA A 429 -41.88 -0.60 -27.44
CA ALA A 429 -41.28 -1.66 -28.27
C ALA A 429 -39.93 -1.22 -28.86
N GLY A 430 -38.87 -1.96 -28.54
CA GLY A 430 -37.49 -1.63 -28.87
C GLY A 430 -36.95 -0.45 -28.08
N SER A 431 -37.49 -0.22 -26.88
CA SER A 431 -36.97 0.73 -25.88
C SER A 431 -35.51 0.48 -25.56
N ASP A 432 -34.88 1.53 -25.05
CA ASP A 432 -33.51 1.48 -24.60
C ASP A 432 -33.42 0.87 -23.19
N ASP A 433 -34.43 1.07 -22.33
CA ASP A 433 -34.41 0.65 -20.92
C ASP A 433 -35.19 -0.63 -20.63
N ALA A 434 -34.81 -1.32 -19.56
CA ALA A 434 -35.49 -2.52 -19.06
C ALA A 434 -35.59 -2.56 -17.53
N ILE A 435 -36.61 -3.26 -17.03
CA ILE A 435 -36.77 -3.62 -15.62
C ILE A 435 -36.58 -5.13 -15.49
N SER A 436 -35.58 -5.53 -14.72
CA SER A 436 -35.24 -6.92 -14.45
C SER A 436 -35.81 -7.37 -13.11
N PHE A 437 -36.81 -8.25 -13.13
CA PHE A 437 -37.37 -8.88 -11.95
C PHE A 437 -36.81 -10.28 -11.71
N SER A 438 -36.49 -10.61 -10.46
CA SER A 438 -36.48 -12.00 -10.02
C SER A 438 -37.89 -12.59 -10.15
N VAL A 439 -38.00 -13.86 -10.56
CA VAL A 439 -39.29 -14.57 -10.62
C VAL A 439 -40.01 -14.66 -9.27
N ASP A 440 -39.30 -14.46 -8.16
CA ASP A 440 -39.89 -14.38 -6.82
C ASP A 440 -40.57 -13.02 -6.54
N VAL A 441 -40.24 -11.98 -7.32
CA VAL A 441 -40.88 -10.64 -7.27
C VAL A 441 -42.09 -10.61 -8.20
N PHE A 442 -41.85 -10.78 -9.49
CA PHE A 442 -42.91 -10.95 -10.49
C PHE A 442 -42.55 -12.09 -11.43
N ALA A 443 -43.46 -13.05 -11.60
CA ALA A 443 -43.19 -14.24 -12.41
C ALA A 443 -43.33 -14.03 -13.92
N SER A 444 -43.97 -12.93 -14.37
CA SER A 444 -44.23 -12.64 -15.78
C SER A 444 -44.76 -11.23 -16.01
N LEU A 445 -44.75 -10.79 -17.28
CA LEU A 445 -45.37 -9.53 -17.71
C LEU A 445 -46.85 -9.45 -17.35
N GLU A 446 -47.60 -10.56 -17.44
CA GLU A 446 -49.01 -10.59 -17.06
C GLU A 446 -49.20 -10.23 -15.56
N ALA A 447 -48.28 -10.68 -14.71
CA ALA A 447 -48.30 -10.35 -13.28
C ALA A 447 -47.95 -8.88 -13.03
N VAL A 448 -46.95 -8.35 -13.74
CA VAL A 448 -46.57 -6.92 -13.67
C VAL A 448 -47.74 -6.03 -14.10
N LEU A 449 -48.34 -6.29 -15.27
CA LEU A 449 -49.45 -5.49 -15.79
C LEU A 449 -50.72 -5.60 -14.92
N ALA A 450 -50.94 -6.73 -14.26
CA ALA A 450 -52.04 -6.88 -13.30
C ALA A 450 -51.82 -6.07 -12.00
N ALA A 451 -50.57 -5.77 -11.66
CA ALA A 451 -50.16 -4.97 -10.51
C ALA A 451 -49.96 -3.48 -10.84
N ALA A 452 -49.95 -3.12 -12.12
CA ALA A 452 -49.69 -1.76 -12.60
C ALA A 452 -50.98 -0.93 -12.70
N SER A 453 -50.89 0.36 -12.36
CA SER A 453 -51.97 1.33 -12.54
C SER A 453 -51.44 2.73 -12.78
N ASP A 454 -52.11 3.51 -13.63
CA ASP A 454 -51.76 4.91 -13.87
C ASP A 454 -52.16 5.80 -12.69
N ASN A 455 -51.25 6.68 -12.27
CA ASN A 455 -51.48 7.76 -11.34
C ASN A 455 -51.07 9.10 -11.98
N GLY A 456 -52.01 9.74 -12.67
CA GLY A 456 -51.70 10.97 -13.42
C GLY A 456 -50.96 10.65 -14.71
N THR A 457 -49.67 11.00 -14.79
CA THR A 457 -48.78 10.73 -15.93
C THR A 457 -47.86 9.53 -15.69
N ASP A 458 -47.93 8.92 -14.52
CA ASP A 458 -46.94 7.97 -14.04
C ASP A 458 -47.59 6.59 -13.88
N THR A 459 -46.80 5.53 -14.03
CA THR A 459 -47.23 4.16 -13.76
C THR A 459 -46.75 3.75 -12.38
N VAL A 460 -47.65 3.21 -11.55
CA VAL A 460 -47.29 2.60 -10.27
C VAL A 460 -47.50 1.09 -10.36
N ILE A 461 -46.41 0.33 -10.22
CA ILE A 461 -46.40 -1.13 -10.12
C ILE A 461 -46.34 -1.50 -8.64
N LEU A 462 -47.43 -2.04 -8.09
CA LEU A 462 -47.57 -2.33 -6.67
C LEU A 462 -47.32 -3.82 -6.38
N LEU A 463 -46.22 -4.16 -5.71
CA LEU A 463 -45.99 -5.54 -5.27
C LEU A 463 -46.84 -5.87 -4.04
N ASP A 464 -46.77 -5.02 -3.01
CA ASP A 464 -47.54 -5.13 -1.78
C ASP A 464 -47.74 -3.76 -1.10
N GLY A 465 -48.06 -3.73 0.20
CA GLY A 465 -48.34 -2.48 0.90
C GLY A 465 -47.11 -1.63 1.24
N ASP A 466 -45.91 -2.22 1.17
CA ASP A 466 -44.65 -1.61 1.56
C ASP A 466 -43.70 -1.44 0.36
N ASN A 467 -43.96 -2.14 -0.75
CA ASN A 467 -43.10 -2.17 -1.93
C ASN A 467 -43.83 -1.76 -3.21
N SER A 468 -43.31 -0.74 -3.90
CA SER A 468 -43.84 -0.25 -5.17
C SER A 468 -42.75 0.35 -6.06
N ILE A 469 -42.99 0.37 -7.37
CA ILE A 469 -42.14 1.04 -8.36
C ILE A 469 -42.99 2.06 -9.10
N THR A 470 -42.57 3.32 -9.09
CA THR A 470 -43.18 4.39 -9.88
C THR A 470 -42.31 4.72 -11.08
N LEU A 471 -42.87 4.63 -12.28
CA LEU A 471 -42.24 5.06 -13.53
C LEU A 471 -42.79 6.44 -13.89
N ASN A 472 -42.00 7.49 -13.73
CA ASN A 472 -42.45 8.85 -14.01
C ASN A 472 -42.65 9.07 -15.51
N GLY A 473 -43.77 9.69 -15.88
CA GLY A 473 -44.04 10.06 -17.26
C GLY A 473 -44.32 8.89 -18.22
N VAL A 474 -44.49 7.67 -17.70
CA VAL A 474 -44.79 6.46 -18.45
C VAL A 474 -46.19 5.97 -18.06
N LEU A 475 -47.06 5.71 -19.03
CA LEU A 475 -48.37 5.10 -18.81
C LEU A 475 -48.33 3.58 -18.99
N VAL A 476 -49.24 2.86 -18.34
CA VAL A 476 -49.34 1.40 -18.42
C VAL A 476 -49.56 0.92 -19.86
N GLU A 477 -50.20 1.74 -20.71
CA GLU A 477 -50.40 1.42 -22.12
C GLU A 477 -49.14 1.53 -23.00
N GLU A 478 -48.09 2.17 -22.50
CA GLU A 478 -46.79 2.32 -23.18
C GLU A 478 -45.85 1.16 -22.87
N LEU A 479 -46.10 0.42 -21.79
CA LEU A 479 -45.35 -0.76 -21.39
C LEU A 479 -45.47 -1.89 -22.41
N HIS A 480 -44.32 -2.47 -22.74
CA HIS A 480 -44.16 -3.53 -23.72
C HIS A 480 -43.37 -4.71 -23.15
N SER A 481 -43.31 -5.82 -23.88
CA SER A 481 -42.73 -7.06 -23.35
C SER A 481 -41.21 -7.07 -23.20
N ASP A 482 -40.52 -6.23 -23.96
CA ASP A 482 -39.07 -6.03 -23.94
C ASP A 482 -38.61 -5.05 -22.86
N ASP A 483 -39.50 -4.21 -22.33
CA ASP A 483 -39.27 -3.39 -21.14
C ASP A 483 -39.05 -4.24 -19.87
N PHE A 484 -39.32 -5.56 -19.91
CA PHE A 484 -39.25 -6.43 -18.74
C PHE A 484 -38.44 -7.70 -18.99
N GLN A 485 -37.57 -8.00 -18.05
CA GLN A 485 -36.79 -9.24 -17.97
C GLN A 485 -37.18 -10.01 -16.71
N PHE A 486 -37.27 -11.33 -16.81
CA PHE A 486 -37.63 -12.21 -15.69
C PHE A 486 -36.56 -13.28 -15.53
N ILE A 487 -35.83 -13.26 -14.41
CA ILE A 487 -34.63 -14.07 -14.16
C ILE A 487 -34.77 -15.06 -13.01
#